data_AF-A0AAE9NCV4-F1
#
_entry.id   AF-A0AAE9NCV4-F1
#
_cell.length_a   1.000
_cell.length_b   1.000
_cell.length_c   1.000
_cell.angle_alpha   90.00
_cell.angle_beta   90.00
_cell.angle_gamma   90.00
#
_symmetry.space_group_name_H-M   'P 1'
#
loop_
_entity.id
_entity.type
_entity.pdbx_description
1 polymer ?
#
loop_
_entity_poly.entity_id
_entity_poly.type
_entity_poly.pdbx_seq_one_letter_code
_entity_poly.pdbx_strand_id
1 'polypeptide(L)'
;MRHSPSIVPLDRLDREIYLVLEDFGARAGCAWRETDEQDTDRETVLRDLLSGQYAYPLKIVAFNAIEGWSHDATEDIANALADRAVQDGIDLSPALEAFVSANSSRPFGFQLALPLRGAA
;
A
#
# COMPACT_ATOMS: atom_id res chain seq x y z
N MET A 1 -10.24 39.25 7.71
CA MET A 1 -11.51 38.50 7.86
C MET A 1 -11.22 37.34 8.80
N ARG A 2 -11.92 37.21 9.92
CA ARG A 2 -11.77 36.05 10.82
C ARG A 2 -12.69 34.96 10.27
N HIS A 3 -12.12 33.85 9.83
CA HIS A 3 -12.91 32.67 9.48
C HIS A 3 -13.43 32.06 10.79
N SER A 4 -14.74 31.88 10.89
CA SER A 4 -15.31 31.05 11.96
C SER A 4 -14.91 29.59 11.69
N PRO A 5 -14.51 28.83 12.72
CA PRO A 5 -14.27 27.40 12.56
C PRO A 5 -15.56 26.69 12.12
N SER A 6 -15.43 25.64 11.31
CA SER A 6 -16.57 24.84 10.88
C SER A 6 -17.31 24.28 12.09
N ILE A 7 -18.64 24.39 12.10
CA ILE A 7 -19.51 23.79 13.14
C ILE A 7 -19.95 22.38 12.75
N VAL A 8 -19.64 21.93 11.53
CA VAL A 8 -19.79 20.55 11.11
C VAL A 8 -18.77 19.75 11.92
N PRO A 9 -19.18 18.78 12.76
CA PRO A 9 -18.23 17.84 13.32
C PRO A 9 -17.49 17.21 12.13
N LEU A 10 -16.17 17.45 12.02
CA LEU A 10 -15.37 16.64 11.12
C LEU A 10 -15.48 15.22 11.68
N ASP A 11 -16.27 14.39 11.01
CA ASP A 11 -16.29 12.99 11.35
C ASP A 11 -14.91 12.46 10.97
N ARG A 12 -14.14 12.07 11.98
CA ARG A 12 -12.77 11.58 11.81
C ARG A 12 -12.72 10.32 10.95
N LEU A 13 -13.88 9.68 10.72
CA LEU A 13 -14.02 8.51 9.88
C LEU A 13 -14.58 8.80 8.48
N ASP A 14 -14.87 10.07 8.14
CA ASP A 14 -15.27 10.49 6.78
C ASP A 14 -14.04 10.53 5.85
N ARG A 15 -13.43 9.37 5.68
CA ARG A 15 -12.29 9.11 4.80
C ARG A 15 -12.16 7.62 4.54
N GLU A 16 -11.39 7.28 3.51
CA GLU A 16 -10.95 5.90 3.30
C GLU A 16 -9.86 5.52 4.30
N ILE A 17 -10.01 4.33 4.90
CA ILE A 17 -9.09 3.77 5.87
C ILE A 17 -8.59 2.44 5.32
N TYR A 18 -7.27 2.26 5.29
CA TYR A 18 -6.57 1.09 4.80
C TYR A 18 -5.96 0.33 5.97
N LEU A 19 -6.30 -0.95 6.09
CA LEU A 19 -5.74 -1.86 7.09
C LEU A 19 -4.88 -2.91 6.39
N VAL A 20 -3.73 -3.19 6.98
CA VAL A 20 -2.78 -4.20 6.48
C VAL A 20 -2.80 -5.42 7.40
N LEU A 21 -3.14 -6.57 6.83
CA LEU A 21 -2.94 -7.88 7.45
C LEU A 21 -1.50 -8.30 7.21
N GLU A 22 -0.79 -8.65 8.28
CA GLU A 22 0.61 -9.06 8.23
C GLU A 22 0.82 -10.42 8.88
N ASP A 23 1.77 -11.19 8.35
CA ASP A 23 2.22 -12.45 8.94
C ASP A 23 3.39 -12.24 9.90
N PHE A 24 3.20 -12.59 11.17
CA PHE A 24 4.24 -12.57 12.21
C PHE A 24 4.91 -13.94 12.40
N GLY A 25 4.67 -14.87 11.47
CA GLY A 25 5.27 -16.20 11.41
C GLY A 25 4.52 -17.24 12.24
N ALA A 26 4.91 -18.51 12.08
CA ALA A 26 4.15 -19.68 12.55
C ALA A 26 3.72 -19.68 14.03
N ARG A 27 4.45 -18.96 14.91
CA ARG A 27 4.14 -18.89 16.35
C ARG A 27 3.14 -17.80 16.70
N ALA A 28 3.15 -16.67 15.98
CA ALA A 28 2.30 -15.52 16.25
C ALA A 28 1.11 -15.44 15.28
N GLY A 29 1.22 -16.07 14.11
CA GLY A 29 0.21 -16.08 13.07
C GLY A 29 0.04 -14.71 12.42
N CYS A 30 -1.12 -14.50 11.82
CA CYS A 30 -1.44 -13.28 11.10
C CYS A 30 -2.28 -12.34 11.96
N ALA A 31 -2.00 -11.04 11.91
CA ALA A 31 -2.76 -10.02 12.60
C ALA A 31 -2.86 -8.73 11.79
N TRP A 32 -3.94 -7.98 12.03
CA TRP A 32 -4.07 -6.61 11.52
C TRP A 32 -3.06 -5.73 12.24
N ARG A 33 -2.23 -5.02 11.48
CA ARG A 33 -1.22 -4.14 12.05
C ARG A 33 -1.87 -2.98 12.78
N GLU A 34 -1.39 -2.70 13.98
CA GLU A 34 -1.71 -1.46 14.68
C GLU A 34 -1.06 -0.30 13.92
N THR A 35 -1.90 0.62 13.44
CA THR A 35 -1.51 1.81 12.68
C THR A 35 -2.13 3.02 13.35
N ASP A 36 -1.40 4.14 13.43
CA ASP A 36 -1.98 5.39 13.91
C ASP A 36 -3.17 5.77 13.03
N GLU A 37 -4.21 6.32 13.65
CA GLU A 37 -5.41 6.72 12.95
C GLU A 37 -5.13 7.64 11.74
N GLN A 38 -4.16 8.55 11.85
CA GLN A 38 -3.82 9.49 10.77
C GLN A 38 -2.99 8.86 9.65
N ASP A 39 -2.41 7.69 9.89
CA ASP A 39 -1.51 6.99 8.98
C ASP A 39 -2.23 5.85 8.22
N THR A 40 -3.57 5.85 8.23
CA THR A 40 -4.36 4.82 7.54
C THR A 40 -4.80 5.21 6.13
N ASP A 41 -4.28 6.30 5.56
CA ASP A 41 -4.60 6.67 4.19
C ASP A 41 -3.76 5.88 3.18
N ARG A 42 -4.22 5.86 1.92
CA ARG A 42 -3.59 5.11 0.83
C ARG A 42 -2.12 5.45 0.63
N GLU A 43 -1.77 6.72 0.63
CA GLU A 43 -0.40 7.17 0.34
C GLU A 43 0.55 6.85 1.48
N THR A 44 0.08 7.00 2.72
CA THR A 44 0.84 6.60 3.91
C THR A 44 1.10 5.09 3.93
N VAL A 45 0.08 4.26 3.69
CA VAL A 45 0.27 2.80 3.64
C VAL A 45 1.26 2.40 2.53
N LEU A 46 1.21 3.04 1.36
CA LEU A 46 2.16 2.77 0.27
C LEU A 46 3.59 3.15 0.65
N ARG A 47 3.79 4.32 1.25
CA ARG A 47 5.10 4.76 1.75
C ARG A 47 5.64 3.79 2.81
N ASP A 48 4.80 3.37 3.73
CA ASP A 48 5.21 2.55 4.86
C ASP A 48 5.54 1.11 4.42
N LEU A 49 4.80 0.56 3.45
CA LEU A 49 5.13 -0.68 2.73
C LEU A 49 6.50 -0.58 2.06
N LEU A 50 6.74 0.48 1.27
CA LEU A 50 8.02 0.68 0.58
C LEU A 50 9.19 0.86 1.55
N SER A 51 8.97 1.50 2.69
CA SER A 51 10.00 1.68 3.72
C SER A 51 10.26 0.42 4.56
N GLY A 52 9.45 -0.64 4.39
CA GLY A 52 9.60 -1.90 5.11
C GLY A 52 9.04 -1.90 6.53
N GLN A 53 8.10 -1.01 6.87
CA GLN A 53 7.40 -1.06 8.17
C GLN A 53 6.56 -2.33 8.33
N TYR A 54 6.15 -2.92 7.22
CA TYR A 54 5.51 -4.22 7.15
C TYR A 54 6.53 -5.24 6.63
N ALA A 55 6.88 -6.21 7.45
CA ALA A 55 7.84 -7.25 7.10
C ALA A 55 7.24 -8.25 6.11
N TYR A 56 5.98 -8.68 6.34
CA TYR A 56 5.29 -9.68 5.50
C TYR A 56 3.81 -9.34 5.30
N PRO A 57 3.49 -8.29 4.51
CA PRO A 57 2.11 -7.95 4.20
C PRO A 57 1.45 -9.08 3.42
N LEU A 58 0.22 -9.43 3.81
CA LEU A 58 -0.57 -10.49 3.18
C LEU A 58 -1.79 -9.95 2.43
N LYS A 59 -2.51 -9.02 3.06
CA LYS A 59 -3.79 -8.54 2.55
C LYS A 59 -4.06 -7.12 2.97
N ILE A 60 -4.70 -6.35 2.11
CA ILE A 60 -5.05 -4.96 2.39
C ILE A 60 -6.54 -4.78 2.17
N VAL A 61 -7.21 -4.25 3.18
CA VAL A 61 -8.65 -3.96 3.13
C VAL A 61 -8.82 -2.46 3.27
N ALA A 62 -9.59 -1.88 2.36
CA ALA A 62 -10.04 -0.52 2.45
C ALA A 62 -11.49 -0.49 2.94
N PHE A 63 -11.82 0.50 3.76
CA PHE A 63 -13.20 0.76 4.15
C PHE A 63 -13.45 2.25 4.36
N ASN A 64 -14.71 2.64 4.24
CA ASN A 64 -15.21 3.93 4.68
C ASN A 64 -16.41 3.69 5.60
N ALA A 65 -16.28 4.08 6.87
CA ALA A 65 -17.29 3.79 7.88
C ALA A 65 -18.56 4.64 7.70
N ILE A 66 -18.44 5.83 7.11
CA ILE A 66 -19.55 6.77 6.90
C ILE A 66 -20.35 6.38 5.65
N GLU A 67 -19.65 5.99 4.59
CA GLU A 67 -20.28 5.54 3.35
C GLU A 67 -20.75 4.08 3.40
N GLY A 68 -20.31 3.33 4.42
CA GLY A 68 -20.81 1.98 4.71
C GLY A 68 -20.29 0.90 3.77
N TRP A 69 -19.07 1.05 3.25
CA TRP A 69 -18.44 0.05 2.39
C TRP A 69 -17.10 -0.44 2.93
N SER A 70 -16.74 -1.65 2.52
CA SER A 70 -15.42 -2.25 2.68
C SER A 70 -15.11 -3.09 1.45
N HIS A 71 -13.87 -3.10 0.97
CA HIS A 71 -13.45 -3.98 -0.11
C HIS A 71 -11.99 -4.44 0.05
N ASP A 72 -11.66 -5.51 -0.67
CA ASP A 72 -10.28 -5.95 -0.83
C ASP A 72 -9.55 -4.96 -1.74
N ALA A 73 -8.49 -4.34 -1.22
CA ALA A 73 -7.66 -3.35 -1.93
C ALA A 73 -6.27 -3.90 -2.25
N THR A 74 -6.05 -5.20 -2.06
CA THR A 74 -4.72 -5.82 -2.18
C THR A 74 -4.16 -5.67 -3.58
N GLU A 75 -4.96 -5.92 -4.62
CA GLU A 75 -4.55 -5.75 -6.02
C GLU A 75 -4.25 -4.28 -6.35
N ASP A 76 -5.09 -3.35 -5.90
CA ASP A 76 -4.92 -1.92 -6.19
C ASP A 76 -3.64 -1.35 -5.58
N ILE A 77 -3.30 -1.81 -4.37
CA ILE A 77 -2.06 -1.43 -3.70
C ILE A 77 -0.87 -2.12 -4.34
N ALA A 78 -0.97 -3.41 -4.69
CA ALA A 78 0.07 -4.13 -5.40
C ALA A 78 0.42 -3.45 -6.73
N ASN A 79 -0.59 -3.10 -7.55
CA ASN A 79 -0.39 -2.36 -8.79
C ASN A 79 0.26 -0.99 -8.55
N ALA A 80 -0.14 -0.25 -7.50
CA ALA A 80 0.47 1.04 -7.19
C ALA A 80 1.93 0.93 -6.71
N LEU A 81 2.27 -0.14 -5.98
CA LEU A 81 3.66 -0.46 -5.63
C LEU A 81 4.48 -0.80 -6.88
N ALA A 82 3.90 -1.52 -7.85
CA ALA A 82 4.48 -1.76 -9.17
C ALA A 82 4.92 -0.48 -9.84
N ASP A 83 3.94 0.40 -10.01
CA ASP A 83 4.09 1.60 -10.80
C ASP A 83 5.17 2.49 -10.15
N ARG A 84 5.17 2.62 -8.82
CA ARG A 84 6.21 3.39 -8.10
C ARG A 84 7.59 2.76 -8.14
N ALA A 85 7.71 1.45 -7.97
CA ALA A 85 8.99 0.76 -8.05
C ALA A 85 9.67 0.99 -9.41
N VAL A 86 8.89 0.92 -10.49
CA VAL A 86 9.36 1.18 -11.86
C VAL A 86 9.65 2.67 -12.10
N GLN A 87 8.76 3.57 -11.66
CA GLN A 87 8.89 5.00 -11.90
C GLN A 87 10.08 5.62 -11.15
N ASP A 88 10.26 5.24 -9.89
CA ASP A 88 11.25 5.84 -8.99
C ASP A 88 12.55 5.03 -8.91
N GLY A 89 12.60 3.86 -9.55
CA GLY A 89 13.76 2.96 -9.51
C GLY A 89 14.04 2.42 -8.10
N ILE A 90 12.98 2.12 -7.35
CA ILE A 90 13.08 1.63 -5.96
C ILE A 90 13.25 0.11 -5.98
N ASP A 91 14.32 -0.37 -5.33
CA ASP A 91 14.51 -1.78 -5.05
C ASP A 91 13.58 -2.22 -3.91
N LEU A 92 12.66 -3.13 -4.22
CA LEU A 92 11.72 -3.68 -3.22
C LEU A 92 12.43 -4.72 -2.35
N SER A 93 12.00 -4.83 -1.08
CA SER A 93 12.42 -5.94 -0.24
C SER A 93 11.90 -7.27 -0.83
N PRO A 94 12.58 -8.42 -0.60
CA PRO A 94 12.13 -9.70 -1.15
C PRO A 94 10.69 -10.08 -0.76
N ALA A 95 10.28 -9.72 0.46
CA ALA A 95 8.91 -9.97 0.93
C ALA A 95 7.90 -9.09 0.18
N LEU A 96 8.23 -7.82 -0.03
CA LEU A 96 7.37 -6.90 -0.77
C LEU A 96 7.31 -7.28 -2.26
N GLU A 97 8.42 -7.66 -2.88
CA GLU A 97 8.43 -8.17 -4.26
C GLU A 97 7.53 -9.41 -4.41
N ALA A 98 7.61 -10.36 -3.47
CA ALA A 98 6.73 -11.53 -3.45
C ALA A 98 5.25 -11.15 -3.28
N PHE A 99 4.95 -10.21 -2.37
CA PHE A 99 3.60 -9.69 -2.19
C PHE A 99 3.08 -9.08 -3.50
N VAL A 100 3.88 -8.24 -4.16
CA VAL A 100 3.40 -7.56 -5.34
C VAL A 100 3.28 -8.51 -6.54
N SER A 101 4.23 -9.42 -6.73
CA SER A 101 4.15 -10.45 -7.78
C SER A 101 2.94 -11.37 -7.62
N ALA A 102 2.48 -11.62 -6.39
CA ALA A 102 1.34 -12.50 -6.14
C ALA A 102 -0.02 -11.81 -6.34
N ASN A 103 -0.07 -10.48 -6.19
CA ASN A 103 -1.33 -9.74 -6.12
C ASN A 103 -1.52 -8.71 -7.24
N SER A 104 -0.47 -8.35 -7.97
CA SER A 104 -0.56 -7.45 -9.13
C SER A 104 -1.18 -8.19 -10.31
N SER A 105 -2.19 -7.58 -10.95
CA SER A 105 -2.73 -8.05 -12.23
C SER A 105 -1.85 -7.66 -13.42
N ARG A 106 -0.94 -6.70 -13.24
CA ARG A 106 0.05 -6.31 -14.25
C ARG A 106 1.32 -7.15 -14.10
N PRO A 107 1.94 -7.59 -15.22
CA PRO A 107 3.21 -8.31 -15.14
C PRO A 107 4.28 -7.42 -14.49
N PHE A 108 4.74 -7.85 -13.31
CA PHE A 108 5.87 -7.26 -12.60
C PHE A 108 7.15 -7.63 -13.34
N GLY A 109 7.49 -6.84 -14.36
CA GLY A 109 8.72 -7.02 -15.12
C GLY A 109 9.63 -5.82 -14.91
N PHE A 110 10.73 -6.00 -14.18
CA PHE A 110 11.89 -5.14 -14.36
C PHE A 110 12.28 -5.25 -15.84
N GLN A 111 12.02 -4.21 -16.62
CA GLN A 111 12.46 -4.18 -18.00
C GLN A 111 13.98 -4.04 -17.98
N LEU A 112 14.68 -5.18 -18.06
CA LEU A 112 16.13 -5.21 -18.24
C LEU A 112 16.48 -4.37 -19.46
N ALA A 113 17.36 -3.38 -19.27
CA ALA A 113 17.85 -2.57 -20.36
C ALA A 113 18.42 -3.49 -21.44
N LEU A 114 17.78 -3.49 -22.63
CA LEU A 114 18.27 -4.21 -23.79
C LEU A 114 19.69 -3.72 -24.09
N PRO A 115 20.69 -4.61 -24.23
CA PRO A 115 22.01 -4.17 -24.64
C PRO A 115 21.89 -3.53 -26.03
N LEU A 116 22.15 -2.23 -26.10
CA LEU A 116 22.29 -1.51 -27.36
C LEU A 116 23.41 -2.23 -28.15
N ARG A 117 23.03 -2.96 -29.19
CA ARG A 117 24.00 -3.47 -30.16
C ARG A 117 24.71 -2.26 -30.75
N GLY A 118 25.97 -2.09 -30.37
CA GLY A 118 26.87 -1.16 -31.04
C GLY A 118 26.87 -1.47 -32.53
N ALA A 119 26.40 -0.53 -33.33
CA ALA A 119 26.69 -0.49 -34.75
C ALA A 119 28.14 -0.01 -34.89
N ALA A 120 29.00 -0.92 -35.31
CA ALA A 120 30.33 -0.61 -35.82
C ALA A 120 30.25 0.11 -37.17
#